data_AF-A0A540M6H4-F1
#
_entry.id   AF-A0A540M6H4-F1
#
_cell.length_a   1.000
_cell.length_b   1.000
_cell.length_c   1.000
_cell.angle_alpha   90.00
_cell.angle_beta   90.00
_cell.angle_gamma   90.00
#
_symmetry.space_group_name_H-M   'P 1'
#
loop_
_entity.id
_entity.type
_entity.pdbx_description
1 polymer ?
#
loop_
_entity_poly.entity_id
_entity_poly.type
_entity_poly.pdbx_seq_one_letter_code
_entity_poly.pdbx_strand_id
1 'polypeptide(L)'
;MTPSPLASLPTTTSLPELVREFGQIMTKMRSTRRPSEPQHLQDQRKIFREWMQRDFSAFFSLKALQDAEIALTKLYQAQQMTKVQYESFVSFFENLRALRDQHLKAERQANIVRCYKEKHIRTSITLQQLVDEGSSMEDRIIVVVAEIQKLEEQLLALKAEQMTLSSKLYKKLEEVKKVNHEVEESEAQLANSNIALEEPGRIFTIMQTYHSRIAALAKDVNLLI
;
A
#
# COMPACT_ATOMS: atom_id res chain seq x y z
N MET A 1 -18.14 -26.59 -9.14
CA MET A 1 -17.77 -27.78 -8.34
C MET A 1 -18.79 -27.91 -7.23
N THR A 2 -19.73 -28.83 -7.36
CA THR A 2 -20.79 -29.11 -6.39
C THR A 2 -20.21 -29.90 -5.21
N PRO A 3 -20.63 -29.64 -3.95
CA PRO A 3 -20.18 -30.44 -2.82
C PRO A 3 -20.79 -31.85 -2.94
N SER A 4 -19.95 -32.88 -2.87
CA SER A 4 -20.40 -34.26 -2.82
C SER A 4 -21.41 -34.46 -1.68
N PRO A 5 -22.46 -35.28 -1.88
CA PRO A 5 -23.40 -35.60 -0.82
C PRO A 5 -22.64 -36.33 0.28
N LEU A 6 -22.82 -35.85 1.51
CA LEU A 6 -22.38 -36.51 2.73
C LEU A 6 -22.71 -38.00 2.61
N ALA A 7 -21.66 -38.83 2.59
CA ALA A 7 -21.81 -40.28 2.62
C ALA A 7 -22.80 -40.64 3.73
N SER A 8 -23.87 -41.32 3.32
CA SER A 8 -24.98 -41.70 4.17
C SER A 8 -24.45 -42.39 5.41
N LEU A 9 -24.61 -41.73 6.57
CA LEU A 9 -24.42 -42.40 7.84
C LEU A 9 -25.44 -43.55 7.92
N PRO A 10 -25.02 -44.75 8.34
CA PRO A 10 -25.97 -45.84 8.56
C PRO A 10 -27.06 -45.32 9.50
N THR A 11 -28.31 -45.61 9.16
CA THR A 11 -29.51 -45.24 9.89
C THR A 11 -29.52 -45.95 11.24
N THR A 12 -28.71 -45.47 12.18
CA THR A 12 -28.61 -46.01 13.53
C THR A 12 -29.38 -45.08 14.44
N THR A 13 -30.59 -45.49 14.83
CA THR A 13 -31.40 -45.01 15.96
C THR A 13 -31.34 -43.51 16.23
N SER A 14 -32.47 -42.85 16.04
CA SER A 14 -32.61 -41.42 16.28
C SER A 14 -32.09 -41.05 17.69
N LEU A 15 -31.40 -39.91 17.83
CA LEU A 15 -30.92 -39.40 19.13
C LEU A 15 -31.99 -39.49 20.24
N PRO A 16 -33.29 -39.24 19.98
CA PRO A 16 -34.37 -39.44 20.96
C PRO A 16 -34.54 -40.89 21.45
N GLU A 17 -34.36 -41.90 20.59
CA GLU A 17 -34.43 -43.30 20.99
C GLU A 17 -33.25 -43.68 21.89
N LEU A 18 -32.04 -43.22 21.56
CA LEU A 18 -30.86 -43.41 22.40
C LEU A 18 -31.06 -42.76 23.78
N VAL A 19 -31.55 -41.52 23.83
CA VAL A 19 -31.86 -40.81 25.09
C VAL A 19 -32.92 -41.56 25.90
N ARG A 20 -33.93 -42.14 25.25
CA ARG A 20 -34.98 -42.93 25.90
C ARG A 20 -34.46 -44.23 26.51
N GLU A 21 -33.68 -45.02 25.76
CA GLU A 21 -33.04 -46.24 26.26
C GLU A 21 -32.12 -45.92 27.44
N PHE A 22 -31.36 -44.83 27.34
CA PHE A 22 -30.49 -44.34 28.40
C PHE A 22 -31.27 -44.00 29.68
N GLY A 23 -32.42 -43.34 29.54
CA GLY A 23 -33.33 -43.03 30.63
C GLY A 23 -33.91 -44.27 31.32
N GLN A 24 -34.25 -45.32 30.55
CA GLN A 24 -34.75 -46.57 31.13
C GLN A 24 -33.68 -47.28 31.96
N ILE A 25 -32.43 -47.27 31.52
CA ILE A 25 -31.37 -47.95 32.25
C ILE A 25 -30.98 -47.16 33.53
N MET A 26 -31.04 -45.83 33.48
CA MET A 26 -30.88 -44.96 34.65
C MET A 26 -31.82 -45.34 35.81
N THR A 27 -33.08 -45.64 35.50
CA THR A 27 -34.06 -46.01 36.52
C THR A 27 -33.76 -47.38 37.15
N LYS A 28 -33.29 -48.35 36.37
CA LYS A 28 -32.93 -49.70 36.86
C LYS A 28 -31.66 -49.71 37.71
N MET A 29 -30.67 -48.89 37.36
CA MET A 29 -29.42 -48.74 38.11
C MET A 29 -29.58 -48.05 39.48
N ARG A 30 -30.70 -47.35 39.72
CA ARG A 30 -31.06 -46.78 41.02
C ARG A 30 -31.66 -47.80 42.00
N SER A 31 -32.21 -48.91 41.51
CA SER A 31 -33.02 -49.86 42.30
C SER A 31 -32.21 -50.95 43.04
N THR A 32 -30.96 -51.22 42.63
CA THR A 32 -30.15 -52.34 43.16
C THR A 32 -29.14 -51.88 44.22
N ARG A 33 -29.59 -51.65 45.47
CA ARG A 33 -28.71 -51.69 46.66
C ARG A 33 -28.88 -53.04 47.34
N ARG A 34 -27.92 -53.95 47.18
CA ARG A 34 -27.83 -55.15 48.03
C ARG A 34 -26.82 -54.89 49.15
N PRO A 35 -27.14 -55.21 50.42
CA PRO A 35 -26.25 -54.95 51.57
C PRO A 35 -24.92 -55.73 51.57
N SER A 36 -24.77 -56.78 50.75
CA SER A 36 -23.65 -57.73 50.75
C SER A 36 -22.73 -57.62 49.52
N GLU A 37 -22.71 -56.46 48.86
CA GLU A 37 -21.95 -56.28 47.62
C GLU A 37 -20.45 -55.99 47.85
N PRO A 38 -19.53 -56.61 47.07
CA PRO A 38 -18.10 -56.28 47.10
C PRO A 38 -17.81 -54.80 46.80
N GLN A 39 -16.90 -54.19 47.58
CA GLN A 39 -16.53 -52.77 47.46
C GLN A 39 -16.16 -52.34 46.03
N HIS A 40 -15.41 -53.17 45.30
CA HIS A 40 -14.97 -52.86 43.94
C HIS A 40 -16.13 -52.68 42.96
N LEU A 41 -17.25 -53.40 43.14
CA LEU A 41 -18.44 -53.25 42.29
C LEU A 41 -19.22 -51.99 42.66
N GLN A 42 -19.23 -51.63 43.94
CA GLN A 42 -19.80 -50.37 44.41
C GLN A 42 -19.10 -49.17 43.78
N ASP A 43 -17.78 -49.23 43.67
CA ASP A 43 -16.95 -48.20 43.01
C ASP A 43 -17.25 -48.11 41.50
N GLN A 44 -17.41 -49.24 40.80
CA GLN A 44 -17.78 -49.22 39.37
C GLN A 44 -19.17 -48.64 39.15
N ARG A 45 -20.16 -48.99 39.99
CA ARG A 45 -21.50 -48.38 39.92
C ARG A 45 -21.45 -46.88 40.16
N LYS A 46 -20.58 -46.42 41.06
CA LYS A 46 -20.37 -45.00 41.36
C LYS A 46 -19.78 -44.29 40.14
N ILE A 47 -18.69 -44.79 39.57
CA ILE A 47 -18.05 -44.24 38.36
C ILE A 47 -19.07 -44.11 37.22
N PHE A 48 -19.80 -45.19 36.93
CA PHE A 48 -20.79 -45.18 35.86
C PHE A 48 -21.93 -44.19 36.15
N ARG A 49 -22.47 -44.14 37.38
CA ARG A 49 -23.50 -43.13 37.75
C ARG A 49 -23.00 -41.70 37.63
N GLU A 50 -21.81 -41.43 38.12
CA GLU A 50 -21.21 -40.10 38.05
C GLU A 50 -21.02 -39.68 36.60
N TRP A 51 -20.53 -40.58 35.75
CA TRP A 51 -20.42 -40.34 34.31
C TRP A 51 -21.78 -40.01 33.69
N MET A 52 -22.81 -40.81 33.97
CA MET A 52 -24.18 -40.61 33.46
C MET A 52 -24.85 -39.30 33.92
N GLN A 53 -24.36 -38.70 35.01
CA GLN A 53 -24.85 -37.44 35.55
C GLN A 53 -24.09 -36.22 35.02
N ARG A 54 -23.02 -36.42 34.24
CA ARG A 54 -22.26 -35.29 33.71
C ARG A 54 -23.01 -34.60 32.57
N ASP A 55 -22.58 -33.38 32.30
CA ASP A 55 -23.09 -32.61 31.17
C ASP A 55 -22.66 -33.21 29.83
N PHE A 56 -23.28 -32.71 28.75
CA PHE A 56 -23.01 -33.21 27.41
C PHE A 56 -21.53 -33.10 27.03
N SER A 57 -20.85 -32.01 27.41
CA SER A 57 -19.41 -31.80 27.18
C SER A 57 -18.54 -32.90 27.78
N ALA A 58 -18.85 -33.36 28.99
CA ALA A 58 -18.07 -34.40 29.66
C ALA A 58 -18.22 -35.78 29.01
N PHE A 59 -19.31 -36.05 28.28
CA PHE A 59 -19.47 -37.29 27.50
C PHE A 59 -18.50 -37.38 26.31
N PHE A 60 -17.94 -36.26 25.85
CA PHE A 60 -16.96 -36.26 24.75
C PHE A 60 -15.51 -36.40 25.22
N SER A 61 -15.27 -36.37 26.54
CA SER A 61 -13.94 -36.62 27.08
C SER A 61 -13.55 -38.09 26.84
N LEU A 62 -12.41 -38.29 26.15
CA LEU A 62 -11.87 -39.61 25.87
C LEU A 62 -11.68 -40.43 27.15
N LYS A 63 -11.14 -39.80 28.20
CA LYS A 63 -10.93 -40.44 29.50
C LYS A 63 -12.25 -40.83 30.16
N ALA A 64 -13.23 -39.93 30.14
CA ALA A 64 -14.53 -40.19 30.74
C ALA A 64 -15.26 -41.35 30.05
N LEU A 65 -15.20 -41.41 28.70
CA LEU A 65 -15.73 -42.52 27.91
C LEU A 65 -15.04 -43.84 28.25
N GLN A 66 -13.72 -43.86 28.31
CA GLN A 66 -12.93 -45.06 28.65
C GLN A 66 -13.25 -45.56 30.06
N ASP A 67 -13.27 -44.67 31.05
CA ASP A 67 -13.58 -45.01 32.44
C ASP A 67 -15.00 -45.62 32.55
N ALA A 68 -15.96 -45.10 31.79
CA ALA A 68 -17.34 -45.60 31.75
C ALA A 68 -17.47 -46.96 31.04
N GLU A 69 -16.76 -47.18 29.92
CA GLU A 69 -16.71 -48.48 29.23
C GLU A 69 -16.07 -49.58 30.09
N ILE A 70 -15.01 -49.23 30.83
CA ILE A 70 -14.36 -50.15 31.78
C ILE A 70 -15.34 -50.52 32.91
N ALA A 71 -16.02 -49.52 33.48
CA ALA A 71 -17.01 -49.75 34.53
C ALA A 71 -18.18 -50.62 34.02
N LEU A 72 -18.68 -50.33 32.82
CA LEU A 72 -19.71 -51.12 32.15
C LEU A 72 -19.30 -52.60 32.01
N THR A 73 -18.09 -52.85 31.50
CA THR A 73 -17.56 -54.20 31.29
C THR A 73 -17.47 -54.98 32.61
N LYS A 74 -17.00 -54.34 33.68
CA LYS A 74 -16.93 -54.95 35.01
C LYS A 74 -18.31 -55.26 35.59
N LEU A 75 -19.30 -54.38 35.37
CA LEU A 75 -20.68 -54.62 35.81
C LEU A 75 -21.33 -55.80 35.06
N TYR A 76 -21.05 -55.95 33.77
CA TYR A 76 -21.50 -57.11 32.99
C TYR A 76 -20.88 -58.43 33.47
N GLN A 77 -19.56 -58.45 33.68
CA GLN A 77 -18.86 -59.62 34.21
C GLN A 77 -19.38 -60.06 35.59
N ALA A 78 -19.78 -59.10 36.42
CA ALA A 78 -20.38 -59.34 37.73
C ALA A 78 -21.88 -59.69 37.70
N GLN A 79 -22.43 -59.98 36.51
CA GLN A 79 -23.83 -60.32 36.28
C GLN A 79 -24.82 -59.24 36.77
N GLN A 80 -24.39 -57.98 36.85
CA GLN A 80 -25.24 -56.87 37.28
C GLN A 80 -26.08 -56.30 36.14
N MET A 81 -25.85 -56.75 34.91
CA MET A 81 -26.65 -56.40 33.74
C MET A 81 -26.81 -57.58 32.80
N THR A 82 -27.88 -57.56 32.02
CA THR A 82 -28.11 -58.61 31.00
C THR A 82 -27.22 -58.38 29.79
N LYS A 83 -27.00 -59.46 29.01
CA LYS A 83 -26.24 -59.39 27.75
C LYS A 83 -26.81 -58.36 26.78
N VAL A 84 -28.13 -58.33 26.62
CA VAL A 84 -28.84 -57.38 25.74
C VAL A 84 -28.59 -55.93 26.18
N GLN A 85 -28.57 -55.66 27.49
CA GLN A 85 -28.27 -54.32 28.01
C GLN A 85 -26.82 -53.93 27.78
N TYR A 86 -25.90 -54.86 28.00
CA TYR A 86 -24.48 -54.64 27.75
C TYR A 86 -24.21 -54.31 26.28
N GLU A 87 -24.76 -55.09 25.35
CA GLU A 87 -24.64 -54.88 23.90
C GLU A 87 -25.23 -53.52 23.46
N SER A 88 -26.38 -53.13 24.02
CA SER A 88 -26.99 -51.81 23.77
C SER A 88 -26.06 -50.66 24.20
N PHE A 89 -25.43 -50.76 25.37
CA PHE A 89 -24.47 -49.76 25.82
C PHE A 89 -23.19 -49.73 24.99
N VAL A 90 -22.66 -50.88 24.62
CA VAL A 90 -21.47 -50.94 23.75
C VAL A 90 -21.74 -50.19 22.44
N SER A 91 -22.90 -50.45 21.80
CA SER A 91 -23.31 -49.72 20.60
C SER A 91 -23.50 -48.21 20.86
N PHE A 92 -24.06 -47.82 22.02
CA PHE A 92 -24.15 -46.42 22.42
C PHE A 92 -22.77 -45.75 22.52
N PHE A 93 -21.79 -46.39 23.16
CA PHE A 93 -20.43 -45.86 23.30
C PHE A 93 -19.71 -45.75 21.95
N GLU A 94 -19.91 -46.72 21.05
CA GLU A 94 -19.40 -46.64 19.67
C GLU A 94 -19.96 -45.42 18.94
N ASN A 95 -21.27 -45.17 19.04
CA ASN A 95 -21.92 -44.00 18.44
C ASN A 95 -21.37 -42.69 19.04
N LEU A 96 -21.16 -42.61 20.36
CA LEU A 96 -20.56 -41.43 20.98
C LEU A 96 -19.12 -41.18 20.51
N ARG A 97 -18.32 -42.25 20.35
CA ARG A 97 -16.95 -42.13 19.84
C ARG A 97 -16.96 -41.60 18.40
N ALA A 98 -17.82 -42.15 17.55
CA ALA A 98 -17.98 -41.69 16.18
C ALA A 98 -18.41 -40.22 16.11
N LEU A 99 -19.38 -39.82 16.95
CA LEU A 99 -19.86 -38.45 17.02
C LEU A 99 -18.78 -37.47 17.48
N ARG A 100 -17.98 -37.85 18.49
CA ARG A 100 -16.82 -37.06 18.94
C ARG A 100 -15.81 -36.87 17.81
N ASP A 101 -15.46 -37.94 17.12
CA ASP A 101 -14.45 -37.89 16.06
C ASP A 101 -14.94 -37.03 14.88
N GLN A 102 -16.23 -37.09 14.57
CA GLN A 102 -16.87 -36.19 13.61
C GLN A 102 -16.84 -34.73 14.07
N HIS A 103 -17.18 -34.45 15.33
CA HIS A 103 -17.15 -33.10 15.88
C HIS A 103 -15.73 -32.50 15.80
N LEU A 104 -14.71 -33.26 16.24
CA LEU A 104 -13.31 -32.82 16.17
C LEU A 104 -12.86 -32.58 14.73
N LYS A 105 -13.30 -33.41 13.78
CA LYS A 105 -13.03 -33.20 12.35
C LYS A 105 -13.70 -31.93 11.84
N ALA A 106 -14.96 -31.69 12.19
CA ALA A 106 -15.70 -30.49 11.81
C ALA A 106 -15.06 -29.23 12.39
N GLU A 107 -14.65 -29.26 13.66
CA GLU A 107 -13.97 -28.17 14.35
C GLU A 107 -12.63 -27.82 13.67
N ARG A 108 -11.82 -28.83 13.32
CA ARG A 108 -10.58 -28.62 12.55
C ARG A 108 -10.85 -27.95 11.21
N GLN A 109 -11.87 -28.40 10.48
CA GLN A 109 -12.24 -27.79 9.20
C GLN A 109 -12.73 -26.35 9.39
N ALA A 110 -13.55 -26.08 10.41
CA ALA A 110 -14.00 -24.73 10.73
C ALA A 110 -12.83 -23.79 11.07
N ASN A 111 -11.84 -24.28 11.83
CA ASN A 111 -10.63 -23.52 12.15
C ASN A 111 -9.80 -23.19 10.89
N ILE A 112 -9.65 -24.15 9.97
CA ILE A 112 -8.96 -23.93 8.68
C ILE A 112 -9.70 -22.86 7.86
N VAL A 113 -11.02 -22.99 7.70
CA VAL A 113 -11.83 -22.01 6.95
C VAL A 113 -11.74 -20.62 7.58
N ARG A 114 -11.78 -20.52 8.92
CA ARG A 114 -11.63 -19.25 9.63
C ARG A 114 -10.28 -18.60 9.34
N CYS A 115 -9.19 -19.37 9.36
CA CYS A 115 -7.85 -18.89 9.04
C CYS A 115 -7.77 -18.31 7.61
N TYR A 116 -8.33 -19.02 6.62
CA TYR A 116 -8.38 -18.51 5.25
C TYR A 116 -9.22 -17.24 5.11
N LYS A 117 -10.38 -17.18 5.79
CA LYS A 117 -11.23 -16.00 5.78
C LYS A 117 -10.52 -14.79 6.37
N GLU A 118 -9.82 -14.96 7.49
CA GLU A 118 -9.05 -13.88 8.11
C GLU A 118 -7.89 -13.42 7.22
N LYS A 119 -7.15 -14.35 6.61
CA LYS A 119 -6.11 -14.04 5.63
C LYS A 119 -6.67 -13.25 4.46
N HIS A 120 -7.80 -13.69 3.90
CA HIS A 120 -8.47 -13.01 2.80
C HIS A 120 -8.88 -11.58 3.17
N ILE A 121 -9.46 -11.37 4.36
CA ILE A 121 -9.83 -10.04 4.84
C ILE A 121 -8.60 -9.13 4.93
N ARG A 122 -7.51 -9.60 5.55
CA ARG A 122 -6.26 -8.82 5.67
C ARG A 122 -5.70 -8.45 4.30
N THR A 123 -5.60 -9.42 3.39
CA THR A 123 -5.12 -9.18 2.02
C THR A 123 -6.02 -8.21 1.28
N SER A 124 -7.35 -8.32 1.42
CA SER A 124 -8.30 -7.42 0.77
C SER A 124 -8.14 -5.98 1.25
N ILE A 125 -7.90 -5.76 2.54
CA ILE A 125 -7.65 -4.42 3.10
C ILE A 125 -6.37 -3.82 2.51
N THR A 126 -5.27 -4.60 2.46
CA THR A 126 -4.01 -4.13 1.87
C THR A 126 -4.15 -3.83 0.39
N LEU A 127 -4.90 -4.65 -0.37
CA LEU A 127 -5.16 -4.36 -1.78
C LEU A 127 -5.97 -3.08 -1.96
N GLN A 128 -6.96 -2.82 -1.11
CA GLN A 128 -7.73 -1.58 -1.18
C GLN A 128 -6.83 -0.36 -0.93
N GLN A 129 -5.96 -0.41 0.07
CA GLN A 129 -5.00 0.67 0.34
C GLN A 129 -4.10 0.95 -0.87
N LEU A 130 -3.58 -0.10 -1.52
CA LEU A 130 -2.76 0.06 -2.71
C LEU A 130 -3.53 0.66 -3.89
N VAL A 131 -4.81 0.31 -4.05
CA VAL A 131 -5.68 0.89 -5.08
C VAL A 131 -5.91 2.38 -4.80
N ASP A 132 -6.20 2.74 -3.56
CA ASP A 132 -6.43 4.14 -3.16
C ASP A 132 -5.16 4.99 -3.34
N GLU A 133 -3.99 4.46 -2.94
CA GLU A 133 -2.68 5.08 -3.17
C GLU A 133 -2.38 5.23 -4.67
N GLY A 134 -2.68 4.20 -5.46
CA GLY A 134 -2.52 4.22 -6.92
C GLY A 134 -3.37 5.30 -7.58
N SER A 135 -4.63 5.43 -7.19
CA SER A 135 -5.53 6.48 -7.68
C SER A 135 -5.03 7.87 -7.32
N SER A 136 -4.56 8.08 -6.08
CA SER A 136 -3.99 9.36 -5.67
C SER A 136 -2.72 9.72 -6.47
N MET A 137 -1.90 8.71 -6.80
CA MET A 137 -0.72 8.92 -7.62
C MET A 137 -1.06 9.26 -9.07
N GLU A 138 -2.10 8.65 -9.63
CA GLU A 138 -2.62 8.97 -10.96
C GLU A 138 -3.05 10.44 -11.05
N ASP A 139 -3.82 10.95 -10.08
CA ASP A 139 -4.22 12.35 -10.01
C ASP A 139 -3.00 13.30 -9.99
N ARG A 140 -1.96 12.94 -9.24
CA ARG A 140 -0.71 13.72 -9.17
C ARG A 140 0.05 13.71 -10.50
N ILE A 141 0.07 12.57 -11.20
CA ILE A 141 0.69 12.46 -12.52
C ILE A 141 -0.02 13.38 -13.51
N ILE A 142 -1.36 13.43 -13.50
CA ILE A 142 -2.14 14.32 -14.38
C ILE A 142 -1.73 15.78 -14.19
N VAL A 143 -1.60 16.23 -12.93
CA VAL A 143 -1.16 17.60 -12.62
C VAL A 143 0.26 17.86 -13.15
N VAL A 144 1.20 16.94 -12.90
CA VAL A 144 2.59 17.08 -13.37
C VAL A 144 2.67 17.11 -14.90
N VAL A 145 1.88 16.29 -15.59
CA VAL A 145 1.82 16.29 -17.06
C VAL A 145 1.34 17.64 -17.58
N ALA A 146 0.32 18.23 -16.98
CA ALA A 146 -0.17 19.56 -17.35
C ALA A 146 0.89 20.66 -17.10
N GLU A 147 1.63 20.58 -16.00
CA GLU A 147 2.74 21.51 -15.71
C GLU A 147 3.89 21.38 -16.70
N ILE A 148 4.26 20.15 -17.08
CA ILE A 148 5.29 19.90 -18.11
C ILE A 148 4.87 20.53 -19.43
N GLN A 149 3.63 20.31 -19.88
CA GLN A 149 3.13 20.87 -21.13
C GLN A 149 3.18 22.41 -21.12
N LYS A 150 2.79 23.03 -20.00
CA LYS A 150 2.89 24.49 -19.83
C LYS A 150 4.34 24.98 -19.94
N LEU A 151 5.30 24.26 -19.34
CA LEU A 151 6.72 24.62 -19.42
C LEU A 151 7.28 24.47 -20.84
N GLU A 152 6.84 23.45 -21.58
CA GLU A 152 7.21 23.25 -22.99
C GLU A 152 6.73 24.42 -23.86
N GLU A 153 5.49 24.89 -23.67
CA GLU A 153 4.95 26.06 -24.36
C GLU A 153 5.75 27.34 -24.05
N GLN A 154 6.09 27.57 -22.78
CA GLN A 154 6.92 28.71 -22.37
C GLN A 154 8.32 28.66 -23.01
N LEU A 155 8.92 27.48 -23.08
CA LEU A 155 10.23 27.29 -23.71
C LEU A 155 10.19 27.62 -25.22
N LEU A 156 9.12 27.25 -25.91
CA LEU A 156 8.91 27.58 -27.32
C LEU A 156 8.79 29.09 -27.53
N ALA A 157 8.01 29.78 -26.69
CA ALA A 157 7.85 31.23 -26.75
C ALA A 157 9.19 31.96 -26.55
N LEU A 158 9.97 31.56 -25.54
CA LEU A 158 11.29 32.14 -25.26
C LEU A 158 12.27 31.93 -26.42
N LYS A 159 12.27 30.76 -27.07
CA LYS A 159 13.10 30.50 -28.26
C LYS A 159 12.72 31.41 -29.43
N ALA A 160 11.43 31.65 -29.64
CA ALA A 160 10.96 32.57 -30.70
C ALA A 160 11.38 34.02 -30.41
N GLU A 161 11.29 34.46 -29.16
CA GLU A 161 11.75 35.79 -28.73
C GLU A 161 13.27 35.94 -28.92
N GLN A 162 14.05 34.93 -28.50
CA GLN A 162 15.50 34.90 -28.68
C GLN A 162 15.90 35.03 -30.15
N MET A 163 15.25 34.28 -31.06
CA MET A 163 15.50 34.38 -32.51
C MET A 163 15.19 35.78 -33.04
N THR A 164 14.09 36.38 -32.57
CA THR A 164 13.67 37.73 -32.96
C THR A 164 14.67 38.78 -32.50
N LEU A 165 15.11 38.72 -31.24
CA LEU A 165 16.10 39.64 -30.69
C LEU A 165 17.46 39.48 -31.37
N SER A 166 17.89 38.25 -31.63
CA SER A 166 19.14 37.96 -32.34
C SER A 166 19.14 38.56 -33.75
N SER A 167 18.03 38.43 -34.49
CA SER A 167 17.88 39.04 -35.81
C SER A 167 17.92 40.57 -35.76
N LYS A 168 17.23 41.18 -34.77
CA LYS A 168 17.27 42.64 -34.57
C LYS A 168 18.67 43.14 -34.24
N LEU A 169 19.40 42.44 -33.38
CA LEU A 169 20.76 42.80 -32.97
C LEU A 169 21.72 42.69 -34.16
N TYR A 170 21.60 41.65 -34.98
CA TYR A 170 22.39 41.51 -36.20
C TYR A 170 22.18 42.69 -37.17
N LYS A 171 20.92 43.09 -37.42
CA LYS A 171 20.62 44.26 -38.26
C LYS A 171 21.24 45.54 -37.71
N LYS A 172 21.12 45.77 -36.40
CA LYS A 172 21.71 46.95 -35.74
C LYS A 172 23.24 46.95 -35.82
N LEU A 173 23.87 45.78 -35.75
CA LEU A 173 25.31 45.65 -35.89
C LEU A 173 25.78 46.04 -37.30
N GLU A 174 25.06 45.62 -38.35
CA GLU A 174 25.39 46.00 -39.73
C GLU A 174 25.16 47.50 -39.98
N GLU A 175 24.11 48.10 -39.41
CA GLU A 175 23.91 49.56 -39.43
C GLU A 175 25.09 50.30 -38.77
N VAL A 176 25.52 49.86 -37.58
CA VAL A 176 26.66 50.47 -36.87
C VAL A 176 27.96 50.33 -37.66
N LYS A 177 28.23 49.16 -38.26
CA LYS A 177 29.41 48.98 -39.13
C LYS A 177 29.42 49.96 -40.30
N LYS A 178 28.27 50.18 -40.94
CA LYS A 178 28.15 51.14 -42.04
C LYS A 178 28.46 52.56 -41.57
N VAL A 179 27.83 53.01 -40.48
CA VAL A 179 28.08 54.34 -39.89
C VAL A 179 29.54 54.49 -39.48
N ASN A 180 30.16 53.46 -38.90
CA ASN A 180 31.57 53.50 -38.53
C ASN A 180 32.48 53.70 -39.74
N HIS A 181 32.19 53.04 -40.86
CA HIS A 181 32.95 53.22 -42.10
C HIS A 181 32.80 54.64 -42.69
N GLU A 182 31.58 55.20 -42.64
CA GLU A 182 31.32 56.59 -43.06
C GLU A 182 32.08 57.62 -42.20
N VAL A 183 32.20 57.35 -40.90
CA VAL A 183 32.99 58.17 -39.97
C VAL A 183 34.48 58.09 -40.29
N GLU A 184 35.03 56.88 -40.49
CA GLU A 184 36.44 56.68 -40.89
C GLU A 184 36.76 57.42 -42.21
N GLU A 185 35.87 57.36 -43.19
CA GLU A 185 36.02 58.09 -44.46
C GLU A 185 36.02 59.61 -44.24
N SER A 186 35.09 60.11 -43.42
CA SER A 186 34.97 61.53 -43.09
C SER A 186 36.20 62.05 -42.32
N GLU A 187 36.73 61.27 -41.37
CA GLU A 187 37.95 61.60 -40.63
C GLU A 187 39.18 61.68 -41.55
N ALA A 188 39.31 60.74 -42.49
CA ALA A 188 40.39 60.76 -43.49
C ALA A 188 40.29 62.01 -44.41
N GLN A 189 39.07 62.36 -44.85
CA GLN A 189 38.82 63.57 -45.63
C GLN A 189 39.16 64.85 -44.85
N LEU A 190 38.82 64.91 -43.56
CA LEU A 190 39.14 66.04 -42.69
C LEU A 190 40.66 66.17 -42.49
N ALA A 191 41.37 65.06 -42.25
CA ALA A 191 42.82 65.04 -42.11
C ALA A 191 43.51 65.59 -43.37
N ASN A 192 43.06 65.16 -44.56
CA ASN A 192 43.57 65.67 -45.84
C ASN A 192 43.30 67.18 -46.01
N SER A 193 42.11 67.65 -45.63
CA SER A 193 41.74 69.07 -45.71
C SER A 193 42.58 69.93 -44.76
N ASN A 194 42.86 69.45 -43.55
CA ASN A 194 43.72 70.15 -42.59
C ASN A 194 45.16 70.28 -43.08
N ILE A 195 45.71 69.25 -43.72
CA ILE A 195 47.03 69.32 -44.37
C ILE A 195 47.03 70.38 -45.47
N ALA A 196 46.01 70.39 -46.33
CA ALA A 196 45.90 71.37 -47.41
C ALA A 196 45.77 72.83 -46.91
N LEU A 197 45.20 73.04 -45.71
CA LEU A 197 45.04 74.34 -45.09
C LEU A 197 46.23 74.82 -44.26
N GLU A 198 47.21 73.94 -43.98
CA GLU A 198 48.37 74.29 -43.15
C GLU A 198 49.18 75.44 -43.80
N GLU A 199 49.43 75.35 -45.10
CA GLU A 199 50.23 76.33 -45.83
C GLU A 199 49.50 77.68 -46.03
N PRO A 200 48.22 77.73 -46.46
CA PRO A 200 47.42 78.94 -46.39
C PRO A 200 47.37 79.57 -44.99
N GLY A 201 47.26 78.76 -43.93
CA GLY A 201 47.30 79.20 -42.55
C GLY A 201 48.61 79.89 -42.19
N ARG A 202 49.76 79.28 -42.56
CA ARG A 202 51.09 79.89 -42.38
C ARG A 202 51.19 81.23 -43.12
N ILE A 203 50.73 81.30 -44.37
CA ILE A 203 50.73 82.55 -45.16
C ILE A 203 49.88 83.63 -44.46
N PHE A 204 48.68 83.28 -43.99
CA PHE A 204 47.80 84.20 -43.30
C PHE A 204 48.44 84.76 -42.01
N THR A 205 49.08 83.92 -41.20
CA THR A 205 49.82 84.36 -40.00
C THR A 205 50.97 85.31 -40.33
N ILE A 206 51.71 85.02 -41.42
CA ILE A 206 52.76 85.91 -41.92
C ILE A 206 52.15 87.27 -42.32
N MET A 207 51.05 87.27 -43.08
CA MET A 207 50.36 88.50 -43.50
C MET A 207 49.86 89.33 -42.32
N GLN A 208 49.25 88.71 -41.30
CA GLN A 208 48.84 89.40 -40.08
C GLN A 208 50.02 90.04 -39.35
N THR A 209 51.15 89.32 -39.25
CA THR A 209 52.37 89.83 -38.59
C THR A 209 52.90 91.08 -39.29
N TYR A 210 52.97 91.06 -40.63
CA TYR A 210 53.34 92.24 -41.40
C TYR A 210 52.36 93.40 -41.20
N HIS A 211 51.05 93.12 -41.23
CA HIS A 211 50.03 94.14 -40.99
C HIS A 211 50.18 94.80 -39.62
N SER A 212 50.35 94.03 -38.55
CA SER A 212 50.56 94.56 -37.20
C SER A 212 51.83 95.41 -37.09
N ARG A 213 52.93 94.99 -37.75
CA ARG A 213 54.18 95.77 -37.79
C ARG A 213 53.99 97.11 -38.51
N ILE A 214 53.30 97.10 -39.65
CA ILE A 214 52.99 98.33 -40.40
C ILE A 214 52.11 99.26 -39.55
N ALA A 215 51.09 98.73 -38.88
CA ALA A 215 50.22 99.52 -38.01
C ALA A 215 50.97 100.13 -36.82
N ALA A 216 51.89 99.38 -36.20
CA ALA A 216 52.74 99.89 -35.12
C ALA A 216 53.66 101.02 -35.63
N LEU A 217 54.35 100.83 -36.75
CA LEU A 217 55.17 101.85 -37.39
C LEU A 217 54.37 103.12 -37.71
N ALA A 218 53.17 102.97 -38.27
CA ALA A 218 52.29 104.10 -38.57
C ALA A 218 51.86 104.85 -37.30
N LYS A 219 51.65 104.14 -36.18
CA LYS A 219 51.33 104.75 -34.88
C LYS A 219 52.53 105.49 -34.30
N ASP A 220 53.73 104.93 -34.40
CA ASP A 220 54.97 105.56 -33.94
C ASP A 220 55.27 106.85 -34.74
N VAL A 221 55.01 106.85 -36.05
CA VAL A 221 55.12 108.06 -36.90
C VAL A 221 54.12 109.14 -36.48
N ASN A 222 52.90 108.77 -36.08
CA ASN A 222 51.90 109.71 -35.57
C ASN A 222 52.22 110.27 -34.17
N LEU A 223 53.17 109.69 -33.42
CA LEU A 223 53.65 110.22 -32.13
C LEU A 223 54.88 111.14 -32.29
N LEU A 224 55.43 111.25 -33.50
CA LEU A 224 56.58 112.09 -33.88
C LEU A 224 56.17 113.42 -34.55
N ILE A 225 54.87 113.71 -34.60
CA ILE A 225 54.24 114.94 -35.12
C ILE A 225 53.50 115.63 -33.96
#